data_AF-A0A957NMC8-F1
#
_entry.id   AF-A0A957NMC8-F1
#
_cell.length_a   1.000
_cell.length_b   1.000
_cell.length_c   1.000
_cell.angle_alpha   90.00
_cell.angle_beta   90.00
_cell.angle_gamma   90.00
#
_symmetry.space_group_name_H-M   'P 1'
#
loop_
_entity.id
_entity.type
_entity.pdbx_description
1 polymer ?
#
loop_
_entity_poly.entity_id
_entity_poly.type
_entity_poly.pdbx_seq_one_letter_code
_entity_poly.pdbx_strand_id
1 'polypeptide(L)'
;EWRKMEGVAVDAVNNKLYIAISEVGKGMSDGEGEIQLAENPCGAVYMADLDADMNISALAPVVIGGPYDESDSANPCSVDSIANPDNIFVDSAGALWIGEDTGEHANNMLWKWDGVELKRFATLPAGSEVTGLHISANGAVFMNVQHPDGVNIYPYNRGTIGIVTGFAATDAFESIDVPSGNAAHMVVVAAGDYQVLGRMGSPIPNAIDAARLGQLDMADGSMDICNNPDGNMYLPVNEEGSQGYLYTNYECQPGGMSKLYISQNEDGLWDVIEGENVDLIAVGGTWNNCFSSVTPWNTGLSSEEYPFDTIDAEWQDNYAAMTDYIGTQANPYDYGYPIEIMPDSIGSTVVKHFAMGRFSHENSMIMPDAKTVYQSDDGTNRILWKFVASEAADLSAGTLYAAKVTQDGDTFHVEWIELGTGNDAEIAETIAAMDLGQ
;
A
#
# COMPACT_ATOMS: atom_id res chain seq x y z
N GLU A 1 -1.49 -2.07 22.48
CA GLU A 1 -1.02 -1.44 21.23
C GLU A 1 -1.57 -2.26 20.07
N TRP A 2 -1.61 -1.74 18.84
CA TRP A 2 -2.08 -2.54 17.71
C TRP A 2 -0.97 -3.43 17.12
N ARG A 3 -1.38 -4.36 16.28
CA ARG A 3 -0.52 -5.23 15.48
C ARG A 3 -1.02 -5.20 14.04
N LYS A 4 -0.11 -5.18 13.07
CA LYS A 4 -0.39 -5.35 11.63
C LYS A 4 -1.53 -4.42 11.16
N MET A 5 -1.37 -3.11 11.43
CA MET A 5 -2.29 -2.12 10.85
C MET A 5 -1.82 -1.87 9.44
N GLU A 6 -2.64 -2.27 8.48
CA GLU A 6 -2.30 -2.20 7.08
C GLU A 6 -2.98 -0.98 6.43
N GLY A 7 -3.68 -1.14 5.30
CA GLY A 7 -4.25 -0.04 4.54
C GLY A 7 -5.25 0.82 5.33
N VAL A 8 -5.20 2.12 5.05
CA VAL A 8 -6.16 3.14 5.48
C VAL A 8 -6.88 3.70 4.24
N ALA A 9 -8.21 3.78 4.29
CA ALA A 9 -9.02 4.36 3.21
C ALA A 9 -10.04 5.36 3.73
N VAL A 10 -10.34 6.40 2.94
CA VAL A 10 -11.35 7.41 3.28
C VAL A 10 -12.55 7.32 2.35
N ASP A 11 -13.74 7.33 2.95
CA ASP A 11 -14.99 7.65 2.26
C ASP A 11 -15.28 9.13 2.47
N ALA A 12 -14.80 9.95 1.54
CA ALA A 12 -15.00 11.40 1.60
C ALA A 12 -16.47 11.80 1.41
N VAL A 13 -17.32 10.93 0.86
CA VAL A 13 -18.75 11.21 0.64
C VAL A 13 -19.54 11.05 1.94
N ASN A 14 -19.23 9.99 2.69
CA ASN A 14 -19.94 9.65 3.92
C ASN A 14 -19.18 10.01 5.20
N ASN A 15 -18.02 10.67 5.08
CA ASN A 15 -17.13 11.04 6.18
C ASN A 15 -16.74 9.83 7.04
N LYS A 16 -16.24 8.77 6.40
CA LYS A 16 -15.77 7.56 7.10
C LYS A 16 -14.31 7.31 6.83
N LEU A 17 -13.63 6.76 7.82
CA LEU A 17 -12.28 6.22 7.73
C LEU A 17 -12.37 4.71 7.92
N TYR A 18 -11.65 3.96 7.10
CA TYR A 18 -11.48 2.51 7.24
C TYR A 18 -10.01 2.19 7.48
N ILE A 19 -9.75 1.19 8.33
CA ILE A 19 -8.41 0.71 8.65
C ILE A 19 -8.44 -0.82 8.62
N ALA A 20 -7.59 -1.41 7.79
CA ALA A 20 -7.36 -2.84 7.79
C ALA A 20 -6.42 -3.22 8.94
N ILE A 21 -6.79 -4.27 9.67
CA ILE A 21 -5.95 -4.91 10.68
C ILE A 21 -5.79 -6.37 10.26
N SER A 22 -4.62 -6.70 9.75
CA SER A 22 -4.38 -8.00 9.12
C SER A 22 -4.45 -9.15 10.15
N GLU A 23 -4.12 -8.92 11.42
CA GLU A 23 -4.20 -9.95 12.45
C GLU A 23 -4.54 -9.36 13.83
N VAL A 24 -5.46 -9.99 14.57
CA VAL A 24 -5.61 -9.72 16.01
C VAL A 24 -4.83 -10.76 16.78
N GLY A 25 -3.64 -10.38 17.25
CA GLY A 25 -2.73 -11.25 17.99
C GLY A 25 -1.68 -10.49 18.78
N LYS A 26 -0.85 -11.20 19.54
CA LYS A 26 0.26 -10.65 20.36
C LYS A 26 -0.22 -9.52 21.28
N GLY A 27 0.30 -8.29 21.14
CA GLY A 27 -0.03 -7.15 22.01
C GLY A 27 -1.50 -6.69 21.99
N MET A 28 -2.36 -7.33 21.19
CA MET A 28 -3.81 -7.14 21.22
C MET A 28 -4.56 -8.26 21.96
N SER A 29 -3.90 -9.37 22.32
CA SER A 29 -4.52 -10.58 22.90
C SER A 29 -3.68 -11.28 23.99
N ASP A 30 -2.56 -10.70 24.41
CA ASP A 30 -1.60 -11.32 25.33
C ASP A 30 -1.92 -11.16 26.83
N GLY A 31 -2.96 -10.38 27.18
CA GLY A 31 -3.34 -10.09 28.55
C GLY A 31 -2.72 -8.82 29.14
N GLU A 32 -1.86 -8.10 28.40
CA GLU A 32 -1.14 -6.91 28.87
C GLU A 32 -1.53 -5.62 28.12
N GLY A 33 -1.69 -4.50 28.83
CA GLY A 33 -2.11 -3.23 28.24
C GLY A 33 -3.62 -3.08 28.04
N GLU A 34 -4.04 -2.00 27.37
CA GLU A 34 -5.45 -1.58 27.26
C GLU A 34 -6.25 -2.32 26.17
N ILE A 35 -5.58 -3.03 25.24
CA ILE A 35 -6.24 -3.78 24.16
C ILE A 35 -6.15 -5.28 24.46
N GLN A 36 -7.30 -5.89 24.78
CA GLN A 36 -7.50 -7.30 25.08
C GLN A 36 -8.70 -7.86 24.30
N LEU A 37 -8.45 -8.25 23.05
CA LEU A 37 -9.42 -8.90 22.19
C LEU A 37 -9.22 -10.42 22.16
N ALA A 38 -10.25 -11.13 21.71
CA ALA A 38 -10.08 -12.52 21.32
C ALA A 38 -9.16 -12.60 20.09
N GLU A 39 -8.22 -13.55 20.11
CA GLU A 39 -7.33 -13.77 18.98
C GLU A 39 -8.12 -14.08 17.70
N ASN A 40 -7.74 -13.42 16.61
CA ASN A 40 -8.30 -13.64 15.28
C ASN A 40 -7.16 -13.61 14.24
N PRO A 41 -6.66 -14.79 13.82
CA PRO A 41 -5.63 -14.89 12.80
C PRO A 41 -6.04 -14.33 11.42
N CYS A 42 -7.34 -14.26 11.15
CA CYS A 42 -7.89 -13.83 9.86
C CYS A 42 -8.08 -12.29 9.76
N GLY A 43 -7.84 -11.55 10.84
CA GLY A 43 -7.93 -10.09 10.84
C GLY A 43 -9.35 -9.51 10.72
N ALA A 44 -9.42 -8.20 10.56
CA ALA A 44 -10.67 -7.45 10.40
C ALA A 44 -10.42 -6.06 9.81
N VAL A 45 -11.46 -5.47 9.22
CA VAL A 45 -11.50 -4.04 8.88
C VAL A 45 -12.31 -3.29 9.93
N TYR A 46 -11.76 -2.19 10.42
CA TYR A 46 -12.37 -1.25 11.35
C TYR A 46 -12.82 0.02 10.64
N MET A 47 -13.86 0.66 11.15
CA MET A 47 -14.43 1.90 10.62
C MET A 47 -14.59 2.94 11.73
N ALA A 48 -14.35 4.20 11.39
CA ALA A 48 -14.63 5.36 12.20
C ALA A 48 -15.41 6.41 11.42
N ASP A 49 -16.27 7.16 12.12
CA ASP A 49 -16.84 8.39 11.60
C ASP A 49 -15.83 9.54 11.80
N LEU A 50 -15.66 10.36 10.75
CA LEU A 50 -14.85 11.57 10.77
C LEU A 50 -15.72 12.76 11.20
N ASP A 51 -15.21 13.55 12.15
CA ASP A 51 -15.83 14.82 12.53
C ASP A 51 -15.45 15.97 11.57
N ALA A 52 -15.94 17.18 11.86
CA ALA A 52 -15.70 18.34 11.01
C ALA A 52 -14.22 18.78 10.94
N ASP A 53 -13.42 18.36 11.92
CA ASP A 53 -11.98 18.64 12.02
C ASP A 53 -11.15 17.41 11.58
N MET A 54 -11.77 16.48 10.84
CA MET A 54 -11.18 15.23 10.35
C MET A 54 -10.63 14.34 11.47
N ASN A 55 -11.16 14.43 12.69
CA ASN A 55 -10.80 13.52 13.78
C ASN A 55 -11.73 12.32 13.82
N ILE A 56 -11.20 11.23 14.38
CA ILE A 56 -11.95 10.05 14.81
C ILE A 56 -11.95 9.98 16.33
N SER A 57 -13.07 9.53 16.91
CA SER A 57 -13.22 9.28 18.34
C SER A 57 -13.45 7.81 18.70
N ALA A 58 -13.83 6.97 17.72
CA ALA A 58 -14.06 5.56 17.91
C ALA A 58 -13.80 4.77 16.62
N LEU A 59 -13.21 3.58 16.74
CA LEU A 59 -13.01 2.59 15.69
C LEU A 59 -13.75 1.31 16.06
N ALA A 60 -14.65 0.83 15.19
CA ALA A 60 -15.41 -0.39 15.41
C ALA A 60 -15.26 -1.35 14.21
N PRO A 61 -15.23 -2.68 14.43
CA PRO A 61 -15.09 -3.65 13.35
C PRO A 61 -16.34 -3.66 12.47
N VAL A 62 -16.14 -3.74 11.15
CA VAL A 62 -17.23 -3.76 10.16
C VAL A 62 -17.18 -4.97 9.23
N VAL A 63 -15.98 -5.50 8.97
CA VAL A 63 -15.78 -6.77 8.24
C VAL A 63 -14.80 -7.60 9.06
N ILE A 64 -15.21 -8.79 9.47
CA ILE A 64 -14.42 -9.67 10.35
C ILE A 64 -14.04 -10.90 9.53
N GLY A 65 -12.75 -11.24 9.49
CA GLY A 65 -12.27 -12.44 8.85
C GLY A 65 -12.55 -13.71 9.65
N GLY A 66 -12.62 -14.85 8.96
CA GLY A 66 -12.86 -16.16 9.55
C GLY A 66 -14.29 -16.70 9.39
N PRO A 67 -14.65 -17.82 10.04
CA PRO A 67 -13.92 -18.47 11.14
C PRO A 67 -12.60 -19.11 10.72
N TYR A 68 -11.72 -19.32 11.70
CA TYR A 68 -10.45 -20.01 11.56
C TYR A 68 -10.57 -21.49 11.95
N ASP A 69 -10.01 -22.39 11.13
CA ASP A 69 -9.93 -23.83 11.32
C ASP A 69 -8.54 -24.35 10.91
N GLU A 70 -7.66 -24.54 11.90
CA GLU A 70 -6.30 -25.06 11.71
C GLU A 70 -6.23 -26.42 10.99
N SER A 71 -7.34 -27.16 10.89
CA SER A 71 -7.37 -28.46 10.23
C SER A 71 -7.47 -28.37 8.70
N ASP A 72 -7.90 -27.24 8.14
CA ASP A 72 -7.82 -26.95 6.72
C ASP A 72 -6.47 -26.32 6.40
N SER A 73 -5.46 -27.15 6.12
CA SER A 73 -4.10 -26.66 5.85
C SER A 73 -3.97 -25.79 4.59
N ALA A 74 -4.98 -25.75 3.72
CA ALA A 74 -4.94 -24.97 2.49
C ALA A 74 -5.66 -23.63 2.66
N ASN A 75 -6.73 -23.60 3.46
CA ASN A 75 -7.46 -22.38 3.79
C ASN A 75 -7.89 -22.39 5.25
N PRO A 76 -6.98 -22.16 6.22
CA PRO A 76 -7.36 -22.11 7.62
C PRO A 76 -8.39 -21.03 7.93
N CYS A 77 -8.35 -19.89 7.23
CA CYS A 77 -9.44 -18.92 7.27
C CYS A 77 -10.56 -19.34 6.31
N SER A 78 -11.82 -19.13 6.73
CA SER A 78 -12.96 -19.46 5.89
C SER A 78 -12.91 -18.70 4.57
N VAL A 79 -12.89 -19.45 3.47
CA VAL A 79 -12.88 -18.89 2.13
C VAL A 79 -14.08 -17.99 1.84
N ASP A 80 -15.20 -18.10 2.58
CA ASP A 80 -16.39 -17.26 2.40
C ASP A 80 -16.30 -15.90 3.16
N SER A 81 -15.11 -15.57 3.67
CA SER A 81 -14.80 -14.35 4.41
C SER A 81 -13.41 -13.82 4.01
N ILE A 82 -13.07 -12.61 4.44
CA ILE A 82 -11.71 -12.08 4.29
C ILE A 82 -10.69 -12.84 5.16
N ALA A 83 -9.43 -12.85 4.76
CA ALA A 83 -8.29 -13.24 5.59
C ALA A 83 -7.14 -12.25 5.42
N ASN A 84 -6.58 -11.77 6.54
CA ASN A 84 -5.47 -10.81 6.58
C ASN A 84 -5.68 -9.63 5.62
N PRO A 85 -6.72 -8.81 5.83
CA PRO A 85 -6.97 -7.66 4.98
C PRO A 85 -5.77 -6.71 5.03
N ASP A 86 -5.39 -6.23 3.86
CA ASP A 86 -4.23 -5.36 3.66
C ASP A 86 -4.65 -4.12 2.88
N ASN A 87 -4.59 -4.19 1.55
CA ASN A 87 -4.85 -3.10 0.64
C ASN A 87 -6.36 -2.80 0.64
N ILE A 88 -6.77 -1.60 1.07
CA ILE A 88 -8.18 -1.18 1.05
C ILE A 88 -8.41 0.10 0.27
N PHE A 89 -9.56 0.20 -0.39
CA PHE A 89 -9.96 1.38 -1.16
C PHE A 89 -11.47 1.58 -1.12
N VAL A 90 -11.95 2.83 -1.04
CA VAL A 90 -13.39 3.14 -1.13
C VAL A 90 -13.73 3.67 -2.51
N ASP A 91 -14.64 2.99 -3.22
CA ASP A 91 -15.08 3.45 -4.54
C ASP A 91 -16.04 4.66 -4.46
N SER A 92 -16.36 5.26 -5.61
CA SER A 92 -17.23 6.44 -5.69
C SER A 92 -18.67 6.21 -5.24
N ALA A 93 -19.09 4.95 -5.05
CA ALA A 93 -20.40 4.59 -4.49
C ALA A 93 -20.35 4.40 -2.96
N GLY A 94 -19.17 4.52 -2.33
CA GLY A 94 -18.96 4.30 -0.90
C GLY A 94 -18.77 2.82 -0.54
N ALA A 95 -18.60 1.93 -1.51
CA ALA A 95 -18.31 0.52 -1.25
C ALA A 95 -16.81 0.33 -1.01
N LEU A 96 -16.49 -0.51 -0.03
CA LEU A 96 -15.12 -0.82 0.37
C LEU A 96 -14.61 -2.01 -0.43
N TRP A 97 -13.46 -1.84 -1.06
CA TRP A 97 -12.69 -2.89 -1.71
C TRP A 97 -11.57 -3.33 -0.78
N ILE A 98 -11.36 -4.64 -0.64
CA ILE A 98 -10.44 -5.24 0.34
C ILE A 98 -9.60 -6.31 -0.36
N GLY A 99 -8.31 -6.05 -0.52
CA GLY A 99 -7.30 -7.02 -0.92
C GLY A 99 -6.75 -7.78 0.28
N GLU A 100 -6.35 -9.02 0.05
CA GLU A 100 -5.72 -9.89 1.05
C GLU A 100 -4.21 -9.98 0.81
N ASP A 101 -3.46 -9.97 1.92
CA ASP A 101 -2.12 -10.54 2.04
C ASP A 101 -2.14 -11.63 3.13
N THR A 102 -2.50 -12.85 2.71
CA THR A 102 -2.67 -13.98 3.61
C THR A 102 -1.89 -15.21 3.20
N GLY A 103 -1.35 -15.90 4.20
CA GLY A 103 -0.95 -17.31 4.11
C GLY A 103 -2.08 -18.29 4.46
N GLU A 104 -3.24 -17.76 4.89
CA GLU A 104 -4.39 -18.52 5.40
C GLU A 104 -5.44 -18.80 4.31
N HIS A 105 -5.21 -18.36 3.07
CA HIS A 105 -5.90 -18.79 1.86
C HIS A 105 -4.88 -19.23 0.81
N ALA A 106 -5.17 -20.32 0.09
CA ALA A 106 -4.30 -20.80 -0.99
C ALA A 106 -4.18 -19.78 -2.15
N ASN A 107 -5.23 -18.99 -2.38
CA ASN A 107 -5.32 -17.93 -3.36
C ASN A 107 -5.87 -16.69 -2.66
N ASN A 108 -5.09 -15.61 -2.60
CA ASN A 108 -5.57 -14.32 -2.10
C ASN A 108 -6.68 -13.77 -2.98
N MET A 109 -7.59 -13.02 -2.36
CA MET A 109 -8.84 -12.60 -2.96
C MET A 109 -9.01 -11.09 -2.87
N LEU A 110 -9.67 -10.50 -3.87
CA LEU A 110 -10.15 -9.12 -3.82
C LEU A 110 -11.66 -9.15 -3.56
N TRP A 111 -12.08 -8.51 -2.48
CA TRP A 111 -13.45 -8.42 -2.04
C TRP A 111 -14.05 -7.05 -2.27
N LYS A 112 -15.38 -6.99 -2.38
CA LYS A 112 -16.15 -5.75 -2.31
C LYS A 112 -17.23 -5.87 -1.25
N TRP A 113 -17.32 -4.90 -0.35
CA TRP A 113 -18.33 -4.77 0.68
C TRP A 113 -19.14 -3.49 0.49
N ASP A 114 -20.45 -3.61 0.35
CA ASP A 114 -21.35 -2.47 0.10
C ASP A 114 -22.00 -1.89 1.38
N GLY A 115 -21.50 -2.30 2.55
CA GLY A 115 -22.12 -1.99 3.85
C GLY A 115 -23.06 -3.09 4.36
N VAL A 116 -23.42 -4.06 3.53
CA VAL A 116 -24.35 -5.15 3.85
C VAL A 116 -23.80 -6.51 3.42
N GLU A 117 -23.43 -6.64 2.15
CA GLU A 117 -22.97 -7.89 1.54
C GLU A 117 -21.49 -7.80 1.18
N LEU A 118 -20.74 -8.84 1.51
CA LEU A 118 -19.35 -9.04 1.08
C LEU A 118 -19.35 -10.00 -0.12
N LYS A 119 -18.79 -9.57 -1.24
CA LYS A 119 -18.68 -10.37 -2.46
C LYS A 119 -17.24 -10.53 -2.91
N ARG A 120 -16.86 -11.73 -3.30
CA ARG A 120 -15.57 -12.03 -3.91
C ARG A 120 -15.58 -11.52 -5.34
N PHE A 121 -14.76 -10.51 -5.64
CA PHE A 121 -14.62 -9.97 -6.97
C PHE A 121 -13.51 -10.66 -7.76
N ALA A 122 -12.34 -10.87 -7.15
CA ALA A 122 -11.24 -11.54 -7.83
C ALA A 122 -10.54 -12.58 -6.96
N THR A 123 -9.88 -13.53 -7.61
CA THR A 123 -8.85 -14.39 -7.01
C THR A 123 -7.57 -14.27 -7.81
N LEU A 124 -6.44 -14.32 -7.12
CA LEU A 124 -5.11 -14.20 -7.71
C LEU A 124 -4.43 -15.58 -7.79
N PRO A 125 -3.32 -15.72 -8.54
CA PRO A 125 -2.51 -16.94 -8.54
C PRO A 125 -2.13 -17.42 -7.13
N ALA A 126 -1.86 -18.70 -6.98
CA ALA A 126 -1.48 -19.24 -5.67
C ALA A 126 -0.19 -18.60 -5.15
N GLY A 127 -0.16 -18.28 -3.85
CA GLY A 127 0.99 -17.67 -3.17
C GLY A 127 1.31 -16.23 -3.53
N SER A 128 0.47 -15.56 -4.33
CA SER A 128 0.50 -14.09 -4.43
C SER A 128 -0.50 -13.44 -3.48
N GLU A 129 -0.33 -12.16 -3.28
CA GLU A 129 -1.22 -11.24 -2.55
C GLU A 129 -1.81 -10.16 -3.49
N VAL A 130 -2.85 -9.47 -3.02
CA VAL A 130 -3.52 -8.37 -3.73
C VAL A 130 -2.94 -7.04 -3.30
N THR A 131 -2.13 -6.44 -4.16
CA THR A 131 -1.48 -5.15 -3.89
C THR A 131 -1.82 -4.11 -4.95
N GLY A 132 -1.42 -2.87 -4.73
CA GLY A 132 -1.63 -1.78 -5.69
C GLY A 132 -3.10 -1.53 -6.00
N LEU A 133 -4.00 -1.74 -5.03
CA LEU A 133 -5.42 -1.50 -5.20
C LEU A 133 -5.66 0.01 -5.37
N HIS A 134 -6.06 0.42 -6.56
CA HIS A 134 -6.44 1.80 -6.85
C HIS A 134 -7.66 1.83 -7.75
N ILE A 135 -8.65 2.65 -7.41
CA ILE A 135 -9.83 2.86 -8.25
C ILE A 135 -9.85 4.30 -8.71
N SER A 136 -9.67 4.50 -10.01
CA SER A 136 -9.66 5.83 -10.60
C SER A 136 -11.07 6.45 -10.65
N ALA A 137 -11.15 7.76 -10.89
CA ALA A 137 -12.43 8.49 -10.92
C ALA A 137 -13.43 7.98 -11.98
N ASN A 138 -12.96 7.32 -13.05
CA ASN A 138 -13.83 6.71 -14.06
C ASN A 138 -14.25 5.26 -13.71
N GLY A 139 -13.85 4.76 -12.54
CA GLY A 139 -14.17 3.43 -12.04
C GLY A 139 -13.21 2.33 -12.50
N ALA A 140 -12.12 2.64 -13.22
CA ALA A 140 -11.14 1.62 -13.56
C ALA A 140 -10.43 1.11 -12.29
N VAL A 141 -10.39 -0.22 -12.14
CA VAL A 141 -9.80 -0.93 -10.99
C VAL A 141 -8.40 -1.40 -11.37
N PHE A 142 -7.38 -0.81 -10.76
CA PHE A 142 -6.00 -1.26 -10.82
C PHE A 142 -5.75 -2.21 -9.65
N MET A 143 -5.05 -3.30 -9.92
CA MET A 143 -4.54 -4.21 -8.90
C MET A 143 -3.35 -4.97 -9.46
N ASN A 144 -2.41 -5.28 -8.59
CA ASN A 144 -1.22 -6.02 -8.90
C ASN A 144 -1.32 -7.46 -8.41
N VAL A 145 -0.40 -8.28 -8.90
CA VAL A 145 -0.11 -9.59 -8.34
C VAL A 145 1.31 -9.49 -7.81
N GLN A 146 1.46 -9.49 -6.49
CA GLN A 146 2.76 -9.48 -5.81
C GLN A 146 3.27 -10.91 -5.63
N HIS A 147 4.58 -11.11 -5.82
CA HIS A 147 5.34 -12.33 -5.51
C HIS A 147 4.62 -13.70 -5.66
N PRO A 148 3.93 -14.02 -6.79
CA PRO A 148 3.25 -15.31 -6.92
C PRO A 148 4.24 -16.46 -6.79
N ASP A 149 3.78 -17.60 -6.27
CA ASP A 149 4.64 -18.76 -6.04
C ASP A 149 5.41 -19.13 -7.32
N GLY A 150 6.73 -19.29 -7.18
CA GLY A 150 7.62 -19.66 -8.27
C GLY A 150 7.27 -21.00 -8.94
N VAL A 151 6.49 -21.87 -8.27
CA VAL A 151 6.00 -23.14 -8.84
C VAL A 151 4.78 -22.96 -9.76
N ASN A 152 4.16 -21.78 -9.80
CA ASN A 152 3.10 -21.49 -10.76
C ASN A 152 3.60 -21.68 -12.20
N ILE A 153 2.68 -22.04 -13.10
CA ILE A 153 3.05 -22.20 -14.51
C ILE A 153 3.34 -20.83 -15.12
N TYR A 154 4.40 -20.73 -15.92
CA TYR A 154 4.65 -19.54 -16.73
C TYR A 154 3.41 -19.24 -17.61
N PRO A 155 2.94 -17.98 -17.72
CA PRO A 155 3.58 -16.73 -17.25
C PRO A 155 3.07 -16.18 -15.91
N TYR A 156 2.51 -17.02 -15.03
CA TYR A 156 1.85 -16.59 -13.79
C TYR A 156 2.71 -16.72 -12.53
N ASN A 157 4.01 -16.93 -12.70
CA ASN A 157 4.99 -17.07 -11.61
C ASN A 157 5.88 -15.83 -11.48
N ARG A 158 5.36 -14.67 -11.86
CA ARG A 158 6.03 -13.36 -11.74
C ARG A 158 5.05 -12.29 -11.34
N GLY A 159 5.55 -11.28 -10.63
CA GLY A 159 4.76 -10.11 -10.28
C GLY A 159 4.20 -9.43 -11.53
N THR A 160 2.97 -8.94 -11.44
CA THR A 160 2.28 -8.27 -12.56
C THR A 160 1.64 -6.97 -12.14
N ILE A 161 1.74 -5.97 -13.00
CA ILE A 161 0.97 -4.73 -12.92
C ILE A 161 -0.25 -4.89 -13.81
N GLY A 162 -1.45 -4.66 -13.27
CA GLY A 162 -2.67 -4.93 -13.99
C GLY A 162 -3.82 -3.98 -13.72
N ILE A 163 -4.84 -4.15 -14.56
CA ILE A 163 -6.07 -3.36 -14.57
C ILE A 163 -7.23 -4.24 -15.02
N VAL A 164 -8.42 -4.02 -14.46
CA VAL A 164 -9.66 -4.65 -14.92
C VAL A 164 -10.30 -3.80 -16.01
N THR A 165 -10.61 -4.42 -17.14
CA THR A 165 -11.24 -3.79 -18.31
C THR A 165 -12.64 -4.32 -18.54
N GLY A 166 -13.49 -3.56 -19.23
CA GLY A 166 -14.89 -3.97 -19.49
C GLY A 166 -15.78 -3.98 -18.24
N PHE A 167 -15.34 -3.36 -17.15
CA PHE A 167 -16.04 -3.25 -15.87
C PHE A 167 -15.63 -1.94 -15.18
N ALA A 168 -16.61 -1.23 -14.63
CA ALA A 168 -16.36 -0.12 -13.71
C ALA A 168 -16.62 -0.58 -12.28
N ALA A 169 -15.84 -0.08 -11.31
CA ALA A 169 -15.94 -0.46 -9.90
C ALA A 169 -17.37 -0.40 -9.33
N THR A 170 -18.18 0.56 -9.79
CA THR A 170 -19.57 0.72 -9.35
C THR A 170 -20.58 -0.23 -10.00
N ASP A 171 -20.17 -1.01 -11.01
CA ASP A 171 -21.04 -1.96 -11.68
C ASP A 171 -21.39 -3.14 -10.77
N ALA A 172 -22.57 -3.72 -11.00
CA ALA A 172 -23.00 -4.91 -10.29
C ALA A 172 -22.32 -6.17 -10.84
N PHE A 173 -21.99 -7.11 -9.96
CA PHE A 173 -21.45 -8.41 -10.31
C PHE A 173 -21.94 -9.51 -9.36
N GLU A 174 -21.78 -10.76 -9.78
CA GLU A 174 -22.01 -11.94 -8.95
C GLU A 174 -20.71 -12.43 -8.36
N SER A 175 -20.72 -12.78 -7.07
CA SER A 175 -19.53 -13.30 -6.40
C SER A 175 -19.02 -14.57 -7.10
N ILE A 176 -17.71 -14.66 -7.35
CA ILE A 176 -17.10 -15.87 -7.90
C ILE A 176 -16.80 -16.88 -6.80
N ASP A 177 -16.66 -18.16 -7.17
CA ASP A 177 -16.18 -19.23 -6.29
C ASP A 177 -14.64 -19.23 -6.14
N VAL A 178 -14.12 -20.01 -5.18
CA VAL A 178 -12.68 -20.28 -5.07
C VAL A 178 -12.20 -21.00 -6.34
N PRO A 179 -11.08 -20.58 -6.95
CA PRO A 179 -10.62 -21.16 -8.19
C PRO A 179 -10.10 -22.60 -7.99
N SER A 180 -10.12 -23.39 -9.07
CA SER A 180 -9.55 -24.73 -9.06
C SER A 180 -8.89 -25.08 -10.40
N GLY A 181 -8.01 -26.08 -10.39
CA GLY A 181 -7.24 -26.46 -11.58
C GLY A 181 -6.42 -25.29 -12.12
N ASN A 182 -6.45 -25.08 -13.44
CA ASN A 182 -5.67 -24.01 -14.06
C ASN A 182 -6.06 -22.61 -13.58
N ALA A 183 -7.31 -22.40 -13.16
CA ALA A 183 -7.78 -21.10 -12.68
C ALA A 183 -7.08 -20.67 -11.39
N ALA A 184 -6.62 -21.61 -10.56
CA ALA A 184 -5.89 -21.31 -9.32
C ALA A 184 -4.48 -20.73 -9.55
N HIS A 185 -4.02 -20.71 -10.81
CA HIS A 185 -2.74 -20.11 -11.19
C HIS A 185 -2.91 -18.80 -11.96
N MET A 186 -4.11 -18.25 -12.06
CA MET A 186 -4.40 -17.05 -12.85
C MET A 186 -5.17 -16.05 -12.02
N VAL A 187 -5.18 -14.80 -12.47
CA VAL A 187 -6.18 -13.84 -12.00
C VAL A 187 -7.54 -14.23 -12.62
N VAL A 188 -8.55 -14.39 -11.78
CA VAL A 188 -9.95 -14.59 -12.18
C VAL A 188 -10.75 -13.43 -11.60
N VAL A 189 -11.51 -12.74 -12.43
CA VAL A 189 -12.40 -11.64 -12.02
C VAL A 189 -13.86 -12.01 -12.24
N ALA A 190 -14.75 -11.48 -11.41
CA ALA A 190 -16.18 -11.71 -11.45
C ALA A 190 -16.87 -11.02 -12.63
N ALA A 191 -16.31 -9.90 -13.09
CA ALA A 191 -16.79 -9.15 -14.23
C ALA A 191 -15.62 -8.43 -14.93
N GLY A 192 -15.75 -8.25 -16.25
CA GLY A 192 -14.68 -7.71 -17.08
C GLY A 192 -13.56 -8.72 -17.35
N ASP A 193 -12.39 -8.19 -17.72
CA ASP A 193 -11.17 -8.95 -18.02
C ASP A 193 -9.96 -8.31 -17.34
N TYR A 194 -9.12 -9.12 -16.69
CA TYR A 194 -7.84 -8.65 -16.14
C TYR A 194 -6.80 -8.49 -17.25
N GLN A 195 -6.45 -7.25 -17.55
CA GLN A 195 -5.41 -6.89 -18.50
C GLN A 195 -4.08 -6.69 -17.76
N VAL A 196 -3.05 -7.41 -18.20
CA VAL A 196 -1.68 -7.19 -17.72
C VAL A 196 -1.05 -6.02 -18.47
N LEU A 197 -0.74 -4.95 -17.75
CA LEU A 197 0.00 -3.80 -18.26
C LEU A 197 1.51 -4.09 -18.32
N GLY A 198 2.00 -4.87 -17.34
CA GLY A 198 3.42 -5.15 -17.20
C GLY A 198 3.70 -6.40 -16.38
N ARG A 199 4.83 -7.05 -16.64
CA ARG A 199 5.35 -8.15 -15.81
C ARG A 199 6.76 -7.83 -15.35
N MET A 200 7.07 -8.18 -14.11
CA MET A 200 8.40 -7.91 -13.56
C MET A 200 9.50 -8.56 -14.41
N GLY A 201 10.54 -7.78 -14.69
CA GLY A 201 11.65 -8.10 -15.58
C GLY A 201 11.34 -8.03 -17.09
N SER A 202 10.11 -7.69 -17.50
CA SER A 202 9.81 -7.43 -18.92
C SER A 202 10.30 -6.04 -19.34
N PRO A 203 10.72 -5.85 -20.61
CA PRO A 203 11.07 -4.53 -21.12
C PRO A 203 9.89 -3.56 -21.00
N ILE A 204 10.17 -2.33 -20.59
CA ILE A 204 9.21 -1.23 -20.58
C ILE A 204 9.10 -0.69 -22.02
N PRO A 205 7.87 -0.57 -22.58
CA PRO A 205 7.68 0.02 -23.90
C PRO A 205 8.30 1.41 -24.01
N ASN A 206 9.02 1.67 -25.10
CA ASN A 206 9.65 2.97 -25.41
C ASN A 206 10.53 3.60 -24.30
N ALA A 207 11.01 2.81 -23.34
CA ALA A 207 11.90 3.30 -22.30
C ALA A 207 13.23 3.83 -22.87
N ILE A 208 13.70 4.95 -22.31
CA ILE A 208 14.89 5.68 -22.77
C ILE A 208 16.13 4.78 -22.78
N ASP A 209 16.27 3.90 -21.79
CA ASP A 209 17.45 3.03 -21.61
C ASP A 209 17.17 1.53 -21.75
N ALA A 210 16.10 1.16 -22.47
CA ALA A 210 15.64 -0.23 -22.57
C ALA A 210 15.42 -0.91 -21.20
N ALA A 211 15.03 -0.09 -20.21
CA ALA A 211 14.77 -0.50 -18.84
C ALA A 211 13.68 -1.57 -18.76
N ARG A 212 13.73 -2.37 -17.70
CA ARG A 212 12.74 -3.40 -17.38
C ARG A 212 11.94 -2.99 -16.15
N LEU A 213 10.71 -3.49 -16.06
CA LEU A 213 9.91 -3.35 -14.84
C LEU A 213 10.59 -4.05 -13.67
N GLY A 214 10.62 -3.41 -12.51
CA GLY A 214 11.31 -3.90 -11.32
C GLY A 214 12.82 -3.67 -11.33
N GLN A 215 13.39 -3.07 -12.39
CA GLN A 215 14.83 -2.93 -12.53
C GLN A 215 15.41 -1.89 -11.58
N LEU A 216 16.42 -2.32 -10.83
CA LEU A 216 17.30 -1.47 -10.03
C LEU A 216 18.69 -1.47 -10.67
N ASP A 217 19.19 -0.29 -11.00
CA ASP A 217 20.53 -0.09 -11.54
C ASP A 217 21.50 0.23 -10.41
N MET A 218 22.42 -0.69 -10.12
CA MET A 218 23.38 -0.56 -9.02
C MET A 218 24.56 0.33 -9.42
N ALA A 219 25.22 0.96 -8.45
CA ALA A 219 26.31 1.90 -8.73
C ALA A 219 27.55 1.24 -9.36
N ASP A 220 27.72 -0.07 -9.20
CA ASP A 220 28.78 -0.85 -9.85
C ASP A 220 28.47 -1.21 -11.32
N GLY A 221 27.29 -0.83 -11.81
CA GLY A 221 26.78 -1.11 -13.15
C GLY A 221 26.10 -2.47 -13.29
N SER A 222 25.95 -3.23 -12.19
CA SER A 222 25.10 -4.42 -12.16
C SER A 222 23.61 -4.03 -12.09
N MET A 223 22.76 -5.01 -12.36
CA MET A 223 21.31 -4.86 -12.41
C MET A 223 20.67 -5.90 -11.51
N ASP A 224 19.66 -5.49 -10.75
CA ASP A 224 18.73 -6.40 -10.08
C ASP A 224 17.29 -6.19 -10.57
N ILE A 225 16.41 -7.17 -10.34
CA ILE A 225 14.98 -7.10 -10.67
C ILE A 225 14.16 -7.44 -9.43
N CYS A 226 13.49 -6.43 -8.87
CA CYS A 226 12.44 -6.64 -7.88
C CYS A 226 11.22 -7.31 -8.53
N ASN A 227 10.66 -8.32 -7.87
CA ASN A 227 9.49 -9.07 -8.34
C ASN A 227 8.20 -8.76 -7.56
N ASN A 228 8.23 -7.70 -6.74
CA ASN A 228 7.22 -7.36 -5.74
C ASN A 228 6.55 -6.02 -6.11
N PRO A 229 5.70 -5.96 -7.16
CA PRO A 229 4.96 -4.75 -7.49
C PRO A 229 3.85 -4.48 -6.47
N ASP A 230 3.87 -3.30 -5.87
CA ASP A 230 2.99 -2.94 -4.76
C ASP A 230 2.12 -1.72 -5.09
N GLY A 231 2.04 -0.72 -4.21
CA GLY A 231 1.22 0.48 -4.33
C GLY A 231 1.17 1.08 -5.74
N ASN A 232 -0.05 1.20 -6.29
CA ASN A 232 -0.32 1.87 -7.55
C ASN A 232 -0.86 3.28 -7.30
N MET A 233 -0.28 4.25 -8.00
CA MET A 233 -0.74 5.65 -8.02
C MET A 233 -1.01 6.06 -9.46
N TYR A 234 -2.29 6.06 -9.85
CA TYR A 234 -2.69 6.52 -11.18
C TYR A 234 -3.02 8.02 -11.15
N LEU A 235 -2.22 8.80 -11.88
CA LEU A 235 -2.33 10.25 -11.98
C LEU A 235 -2.87 10.62 -13.37
N PRO A 236 -4.18 10.90 -13.52
CA PRO A 236 -4.76 11.25 -14.80
C PRO A 236 -4.21 12.58 -15.34
N VAL A 237 -4.08 12.67 -16.66
CA VAL A 237 -3.64 13.89 -17.38
C VAL A 237 -4.75 14.50 -18.25
N ASN A 238 -5.92 13.87 -18.29
CA ASN A 238 -7.13 14.37 -18.94
C ASN A 238 -8.37 14.24 -18.05
N GLU A 239 -9.41 15.02 -18.33
CA GLU A 239 -10.64 15.06 -17.53
C GLU A 239 -11.39 13.73 -17.53
N GLU A 240 -11.32 12.96 -18.62
CA GLU A 240 -11.96 11.65 -18.72
C GLU A 240 -11.24 10.56 -17.91
N GLY A 241 -10.02 10.85 -17.42
CA GLY A 241 -9.17 9.89 -16.72
C GLY A 241 -8.74 8.70 -17.58
N SER A 242 -8.91 8.77 -18.90
CA SER A 242 -8.53 7.72 -19.84
C SER A 242 -7.05 7.76 -20.25
N GLN A 243 -6.30 8.77 -19.80
CA GLN A 243 -4.87 8.92 -20.02
C GLN A 243 -4.21 9.38 -18.73
N GLY A 244 -3.05 8.82 -18.40
CA GLY A 244 -2.37 9.17 -17.17
C GLY A 244 -1.04 8.48 -16.97
N TYR A 245 -0.36 8.87 -15.90
CA TYR A 245 0.84 8.20 -15.41
C TYR A 245 0.45 7.23 -14.30
N LEU A 246 0.74 5.94 -14.50
CA LEU A 246 0.65 4.93 -13.46
C LEU A 246 2.04 4.77 -12.83
N TYR A 247 2.17 5.20 -11.59
CA TYR A 247 3.32 4.84 -10.77
C TYR A 247 3.03 3.54 -10.04
N THR A 248 4.02 2.66 -9.96
CA THR A 248 3.91 1.42 -9.19
C THR A 248 5.15 1.25 -8.33
N ASN A 249 4.93 1.11 -7.03
CA ASN A 249 5.94 0.81 -6.04
C ASN A 249 6.52 -0.59 -6.22
N TYR A 250 7.76 -0.78 -5.78
CA TYR A 250 8.42 -2.07 -5.69
C TYR A 250 8.88 -2.32 -4.26
N GLU A 251 8.25 -3.29 -3.61
CA GLU A 251 8.45 -3.63 -2.21
C GLU A 251 9.69 -4.54 -2.06
N CYS A 252 10.85 -3.92 -2.26
CA CYS A 252 12.16 -4.54 -2.16
C CYS A 252 13.12 -3.65 -1.34
N GLN A 253 14.31 -4.17 -1.07
CA GLN A 253 15.39 -3.45 -0.37
C GLN A 253 16.67 -3.57 -1.21
N PRO A 254 17.06 -2.54 -1.99
CA PRO A 254 16.45 -1.20 -2.12
C PRO A 254 15.02 -1.21 -2.66
N GLY A 255 14.23 -0.23 -2.21
CA GLY A 255 12.92 0.06 -2.76
C GLY A 255 13.03 0.61 -4.19
N GLY A 256 11.98 0.41 -4.97
CA GLY A 256 11.96 0.87 -6.36
C GLY A 256 10.60 1.40 -6.77
N MET A 257 10.54 1.99 -7.95
CA MET A 257 9.29 2.47 -8.53
C MET A 257 9.39 2.54 -10.04
N SER A 258 8.31 2.20 -10.73
CA SER A 258 8.14 2.48 -12.16
C SER A 258 7.10 3.56 -12.40
N LYS A 259 7.20 4.22 -13.55
CA LYS A 259 6.24 5.17 -14.08
C LYS A 259 5.90 4.76 -15.51
N LEU A 260 4.63 4.47 -15.75
CA LEU A 260 4.10 4.11 -17.07
C LEU A 260 3.13 5.18 -17.54
N TYR A 261 3.34 5.71 -18.74
CA TYR A 261 2.30 6.50 -19.42
C TYR A 261 1.35 5.55 -20.13
N ILE A 262 0.09 5.55 -19.69
CA ILE A 262 -0.95 4.64 -20.18
C ILE A 262 -2.13 5.42 -20.76
N SER A 263 -2.75 4.85 -21.79
CA SER A 263 -3.95 5.41 -22.42
C SER A 263 -4.94 4.31 -22.73
N GLN A 264 -6.20 4.53 -22.40
CA GLN A 264 -7.29 3.70 -22.89
C GLN A 264 -7.53 3.95 -24.38
N ASN A 265 -7.72 2.89 -25.15
CA ASN A 265 -8.01 2.93 -26.58
C ASN A 265 -9.51 2.75 -26.86
N GLU A 266 -9.88 2.80 -28.15
CA GLU A 266 -11.29 2.73 -28.59
C GLU A 266 -12.00 1.41 -28.23
N ASP A 267 -11.25 0.33 -27.99
CA ASP A 267 -11.77 -0.97 -27.56
C ASP A 267 -11.93 -1.08 -26.03
N GLY A 268 -11.56 -0.03 -25.28
CA GLY A 268 -11.61 0.01 -23.82
C GLY A 268 -10.42 -0.66 -23.12
N LEU A 269 -9.41 -1.10 -23.89
CA LEU A 269 -8.15 -1.64 -23.38
C LEU A 269 -7.14 -0.53 -23.11
N TRP A 270 -6.17 -0.78 -22.25
CA TRP A 270 -5.15 0.19 -21.85
C TRP A 270 -3.81 -0.11 -22.49
N ASP A 271 -3.33 0.81 -23.31
CA ASP A 271 -2.02 0.72 -23.95
C ASP A 271 -0.96 1.36 -23.05
N VAL A 272 0.14 0.63 -22.80
CA VAL A 272 1.37 1.21 -22.22
C VAL A 272 2.15 1.88 -23.35
N ILE A 273 2.11 3.21 -23.39
CA ILE A 273 2.70 4.00 -24.46
C ILE A 273 4.21 4.12 -24.26
N GLU A 274 4.63 4.51 -23.06
CA GLU A 274 6.03 4.65 -22.67
C GLU A 274 6.20 4.48 -21.16
N GLY A 275 7.43 4.39 -20.68
CA GLY A 275 7.70 4.40 -19.25
C GLY A 275 9.18 4.40 -18.89
N GLU A 276 9.43 4.50 -17.59
CA GLU A 276 10.75 4.56 -16.97
C GLU A 276 10.70 3.97 -15.55
N ASN A 277 11.86 3.63 -14.99
CA ASN A 277 11.98 3.49 -13.54
C ASN A 277 12.33 4.86 -12.97
N VAL A 278 11.71 5.22 -11.85
CA VAL A 278 11.90 6.53 -11.22
C VAL A 278 13.32 6.59 -10.64
N ASP A 279 14.04 7.70 -10.87
CA ASP A 279 15.33 7.94 -10.22
C ASP A 279 15.12 8.30 -8.74
N LEU A 280 15.44 7.35 -7.87
CA LEU A 280 15.33 7.50 -6.42
C LEU A 280 16.69 7.81 -5.78
N ILE A 281 17.79 7.76 -6.53
CA ILE A 281 19.14 8.05 -6.01
C ILE A 281 19.23 9.49 -5.51
N ALA A 282 18.53 10.42 -6.18
CA ALA A 282 18.48 11.83 -5.82
C ALA A 282 17.98 12.11 -4.39
N VAL A 283 17.21 11.18 -3.79
CA VAL A 283 16.71 11.25 -2.40
C VAL A 283 17.39 10.23 -1.48
N GLY A 284 18.54 9.70 -1.90
CA GLY A 284 19.28 8.67 -1.16
C GLY A 284 18.70 7.27 -1.33
N GLY A 285 17.92 7.00 -2.37
CA GLY A 285 17.14 5.78 -2.52
C GLY A 285 15.91 5.76 -1.62
N THR A 286 15.11 4.71 -1.76
CA THR A 286 13.94 4.44 -0.90
C THR A 286 13.97 3.01 -0.38
N TRP A 287 13.16 2.70 0.62
CA TRP A 287 13.20 1.43 1.33
C TRP A 287 11.83 0.76 1.40
N ASN A 288 11.72 -0.49 0.91
CA ASN A 288 10.50 -1.30 1.01
C ASN A 288 9.25 -0.47 0.64
N ASN A 289 9.18 0.01 -0.61
CA ASN A 289 8.05 0.81 -1.04
C ASN A 289 6.79 -0.06 -1.05
N CYS A 290 5.97 0.06 0.00
CA CYS A 290 4.77 -0.76 0.19
C CYS A 290 3.56 -0.09 -0.49
N PHE A 291 2.43 -0.01 0.19
CA PHE A 291 1.20 0.57 -0.33
C PHE A 291 1.33 2.08 -0.55
N SER A 292 0.27 2.68 -1.09
CA SER A 292 0.32 4.06 -1.58
C SER A 292 -1.05 4.72 -1.58
N SER A 293 -1.07 6.03 -1.76
CA SER A 293 -2.28 6.80 -2.02
C SER A 293 -2.04 7.86 -3.10
N VAL A 294 -3.14 8.43 -3.62
CA VAL A 294 -3.09 9.58 -4.51
C VAL A 294 -3.61 10.79 -3.75
N THR A 295 -2.85 11.87 -3.75
CA THR A 295 -3.22 13.10 -3.05
C THR A 295 -4.38 13.83 -3.76
N PRO A 296 -5.15 14.68 -3.05
CA PRO A 296 -6.16 15.54 -3.67
C PRO A 296 -5.61 16.51 -4.73
N TRP A 297 -4.29 16.75 -4.76
CA TRP A 297 -3.62 17.62 -5.73
C TRP A 297 -2.88 16.84 -6.84
N ASN A 298 -3.27 15.58 -7.06
CA ASN A 298 -2.84 14.73 -8.18
C ASN A 298 -1.32 14.41 -8.17
N THR A 299 -0.83 14.05 -6.99
CA THR A 299 0.52 13.48 -6.78
C THR A 299 0.39 12.09 -6.18
N GLY A 300 1.41 11.25 -6.35
CA GLY A 300 1.49 9.95 -5.68
C GLY A 300 2.12 10.09 -4.31
N LEU A 301 1.68 9.29 -3.34
CA LEU A 301 2.31 9.19 -2.02
C LEU A 301 2.60 7.72 -1.71
N SER A 302 3.86 7.34 -1.85
CA SER A 302 4.38 6.01 -1.49
C SER A 302 4.74 5.97 -0.02
N SER A 303 4.72 4.77 0.57
CA SER A 303 5.20 4.55 1.93
C SER A 303 6.46 3.70 1.95
N GLU A 304 7.38 4.00 2.87
CA GLU A 304 8.50 3.12 3.19
C GLU A 304 8.21 2.33 4.47
N GLU A 305 8.41 1.03 4.38
CA GLU A 305 7.99 0.07 5.39
C GLU A 305 9.19 -0.68 6.01
N TYR A 306 9.02 -1.24 7.21
CA TYR A 306 10.05 -1.93 7.99
C TYR A 306 11.41 -1.20 8.10
N PRO A 307 11.48 0.09 8.47
CA PRO A 307 12.75 0.73 8.73
C PRO A 307 13.39 0.15 10.01
N PHE A 308 14.72 0.20 10.10
CA PHE A 308 15.42 -0.21 11.31
C PHE A 308 15.11 0.69 12.51
N ASP A 309 14.84 0.10 13.67
CA ASP A 309 14.59 0.84 14.91
C ASP A 309 15.89 1.44 15.51
N THR A 310 17.03 0.75 15.38
CA THR A 310 18.30 1.17 16.00
C THR A 310 19.53 0.84 15.16
N ILE A 311 20.61 1.59 15.35
CA ILE A 311 21.94 1.25 14.83
C ILE A 311 22.55 0.19 15.75
N ASP A 312 22.52 -1.07 15.34
CA ASP A 312 23.24 -2.17 16.00
C ASP A 312 24.29 -2.80 15.06
N ALA A 313 24.87 -3.94 15.43
CA ALA A 313 25.88 -4.59 14.58
C ALA A 313 25.25 -5.25 13.33
N GLU A 314 23.98 -5.62 13.35
CA GLU A 314 23.26 -6.19 12.20
C GLU A 314 22.90 -5.09 11.18
N TRP A 315 22.82 -3.84 11.62
CA TRP A 315 22.63 -2.67 10.76
C TRP A 315 23.70 -2.54 9.65
N GLN A 316 24.97 -2.91 9.89
CA GLN A 316 26.04 -2.74 8.89
C GLN A 316 25.92 -3.70 7.69
N ASP A 317 25.40 -4.91 7.89
CA ASP A 317 25.33 -5.93 6.83
C ASP A 317 24.12 -5.71 5.89
N ASN A 318 22.98 -5.28 6.42
CA ASN A 318 21.74 -5.11 5.63
C ASN A 318 21.74 -3.85 4.75
N TYR A 319 22.55 -2.87 5.11
CA TYR A 319 22.63 -1.61 4.38
C TYR A 319 23.64 -1.63 3.21
N ALA A 320 24.38 -2.74 3.07
CA ALA A 320 25.30 -2.95 1.96
C ALA A 320 24.58 -2.85 0.61
N ALA A 321 23.40 -3.47 0.46
CA ALA A 321 22.64 -3.41 -0.78
C ALA A 321 22.21 -1.98 -1.16
N MET A 322 21.79 -1.19 -0.18
CA MET A 322 21.46 0.23 -0.39
C MET A 322 22.69 1.07 -0.71
N THR A 323 23.79 0.85 0.01
CA THR A 323 25.08 1.51 -0.25
C THR A 323 25.61 1.19 -1.65
N ASP A 324 25.49 -0.07 -2.08
CA ASP A 324 25.87 -0.53 -3.41
C ASP A 324 24.95 0.05 -4.49
N TYR A 325 23.66 0.22 -4.21
CA TYR A 325 22.70 0.85 -5.11
C TYR A 325 23.01 2.33 -5.34
N ILE A 326 23.15 3.13 -4.28
CA ILE A 326 23.36 4.58 -4.41
C ILE A 326 24.84 4.96 -4.65
N GLY A 327 25.78 4.05 -4.41
CA GLY A 327 27.22 4.26 -4.60
C GLY A 327 27.92 5.08 -3.51
N THR A 328 27.26 5.37 -2.40
CA THR A 328 27.81 6.07 -1.24
C THR A 328 27.31 5.43 0.05
N GLN A 329 28.06 5.58 1.15
CA GLN A 329 27.58 5.13 2.45
C GLN A 329 26.31 5.90 2.76
N ALA A 330 25.21 5.20 2.99
CA ALA A 330 24.03 5.88 3.43
C ALA A 330 23.55 5.47 4.81
N ASN A 331 22.49 6.16 5.19
CA ASN A 331 22.13 6.50 6.54
C ASN A 331 20.77 5.87 6.83
N PRO A 332 20.64 5.00 7.85
CA PRO A 332 19.40 4.28 8.13
C PRO A 332 18.26 5.21 8.51
N TYR A 333 18.60 6.38 9.01
CA TYR A 333 17.65 7.40 9.38
C TYR A 333 17.10 8.16 8.17
N ASP A 334 17.57 7.88 6.95
CA ASP A 334 16.97 8.43 5.72
C ASP A 334 15.71 7.65 5.29
N TYR A 335 15.33 6.58 5.98
CA TYR A 335 14.23 5.68 5.59
C TYR A 335 13.17 5.50 6.67
N GLY A 336 11.99 5.09 6.22
CA GLY A 336 10.78 4.91 7.03
C GLY A 336 9.87 6.13 6.94
N TYR A 337 9.80 6.77 5.77
CA TYR A 337 9.03 7.98 5.54
C TYR A 337 8.09 7.87 4.35
N PRO A 338 6.99 8.64 4.31
CA PRO A 338 6.22 8.84 3.10
C PRO A 338 7.02 9.60 2.04
N ILE A 339 6.87 9.18 0.79
CA ILE A 339 7.55 9.71 -0.39
C ILE A 339 6.51 10.28 -1.35
N GLU A 340 6.51 11.59 -1.57
CA GLU A 340 5.64 12.22 -2.57
C GLU A 340 6.31 12.23 -3.95
N ILE A 341 5.54 11.82 -4.96
CA ILE A 341 5.96 11.73 -6.35
C ILE A 341 5.07 12.63 -7.20
N MET A 342 5.70 13.65 -7.79
CA MET A 342 5.06 14.61 -8.67
C MET A 342 5.47 14.34 -10.12
N PRO A 343 4.51 14.23 -11.06
CA PRO A 343 4.85 14.11 -12.47
C PRO A 343 5.47 15.42 -12.99
N ASP A 344 6.62 15.33 -13.66
CA ASP A 344 7.21 16.44 -14.44
C ASP A 344 7.34 16.04 -15.91
N SER A 345 7.46 17.05 -16.77
CA SER A 345 7.70 16.97 -18.21
C SER A 345 8.98 16.20 -18.60
N ILE A 346 9.95 16.03 -17.70
CA ILE A 346 11.21 15.31 -17.93
C ILE A 346 11.52 14.34 -16.76
N GLY A 347 10.50 13.63 -16.26
CA GLY A 347 10.68 12.61 -15.21
C GLY A 347 9.69 12.81 -14.06
N SER A 348 10.19 12.73 -12.83
CA SER A 348 9.40 12.93 -11.63
C SER A 348 10.20 13.68 -10.57
N THR A 349 9.54 14.60 -9.87
CA THR A 349 10.10 15.16 -8.63
C THR A 349 9.72 14.24 -7.48
N VAL A 350 10.71 13.90 -6.65
CA VAL A 350 10.56 12.99 -5.50
C VAL A 350 10.91 13.75 -4.22
N VAL A 351 10.05 13.70 -3.21
CA VAL A 351 10.23 14.40 -1.92
C VAL A 351 9.97 13.43 -0.76
N LYS A 352 10.87 13.42 0.22
CA LYS A 352 10.71 12.71 1.50
C LYS A 352 10.02 13.61 2.53
N HIS A 353 8.90 13.18 3.09
CA HIS A 353 8.17 13.92 4.12
C HIS A 353 8.55 13.49 5.53
N PHE A 354 9.72 13.97 5.98
CA PHE A 354 10.26 13.67 7.30
C PHE A 354 9.36 14.12 8.46
N ALA A 355 8.60 15.22 8.28
CA ALA A 355 7.69 15.76 9.29
C ALA A 355 6.52 14.82 9.61
N MET A 356 6.21 13.87 8.72
CA MET A 356 5.15 12.87 8.90
C MET A 356 5.57 11.67 9.79
N GLY A 357 6.79 11.68 10.33
CA GLY A 357 7.29 10.69 11.27
C GLY A 357 7.98 9.50 10.61
N ARG A 358 8.79 8.80 11.43
CA ARG A 358 9.61 7.65 11.01
C ARG A 358 9.13 6.34 11.65
N PHE A 359 8.52 5.45 10.87
CA PHE A 359 7.99 4.16 11.31
C PHE A 359 7.68 3.27 10.10
N SER A 360 7.04 2.11 10.30
CA SER A 360 6.70 1.16 9.22
C SER A 360 5.41 1.59 8.53
N HIS A 361 5.48 2.57 7.62
CA HIS A 361 4.26 3.10 6.99
C HIS A 361 3.71 2.06 6.01
N GLU A 362 2.45 1.65 6.20
CA GLU A 362 1.74 0.88 5.17
C GLU A 362 1.20 1.83 4.10
N ASN A 363 0.25 2.70 4.48
CA ASN A 363 -0.12 3.85 3.65
C ASN A 363 -0.32 5.13 4.45
N SER A 364 -0.17 6.25 3.75
CA SER A 364 -0.51 7.57 4.25
C SER A 364 -1.72 8.09 3.49
N MET A 365 -2.86 8.24 4.16
CA MET A 365 -4.12 8.65 3.54
C MET A 365 -4.47 10.11 3.88
N ILE A 366 -4.47 10.97 2.86
CA ILE A 366 -4.81 12.40 3.00
C ILE A 366 -6.32 12.56 3.08
N MET A 367 -6.77 13.31 4.08
CA MET A 367 -8.18 13.63 4.31
C MET A 367 -8.65 14.76 3.37
N PRO A 368 -9.98 14.93 3.19
CA PRO A 368 -10.54 15.93 2.28
C PRO A 368 -10.18 17.40 2.58
N ASP A 369 -9.71 17.69 3.80
CA ASP A 369 -9.22 19.03 4.17
C ASP A 369 -7.84 19.37 3.56
N ALA A 370 -7.21 18.41 2.86
CA ALA A 370 -5.87 18.51 2.28
C ALA A 370 -4.78 18.83 3.30
N LYS A 371 -5.01 18.52 4.59
CA LYS A 371 -4.10 18.81 5.70
C LYS A 371 -3.88 17.62 6.61
N THR A 372 -4.97 16.94 6.97
CA THR A 372 -4.94 15.83 7.91
C THR A 372 -4.56 14.57 7.15
N VAL A 373 -3.61 13.80 7.69
CA VAL A 373 -3.17 12.53 7.13
C VAL A 373 -3.26 11.46 8.21
N TYR A 374 -3.91 10.34 7.88
CA TYR A 374 -3.91 9.14 8.71
C TYR A 374 -2.86 8.18 8.18
N GLN A 375 -2.04 7.63 9.08
CA GLN A 375 -0.93 6.76 8.71
C GLN A 375 -0.94 5.54 9.63
N SER A 376 -1.01 4.37 9.03
CA SER A 376 -0.88 3.09 9.72
C SER A 376 0.60 2.74 9.93
N ASP A 377 0.83 1.82 10.87
CA ASP A 377 2.16 1.38 11.28
C ASP A 377 2.15 -0.15 11.40
N ASP A 378 2.79 -0.79 10.43
CA ASP A 378 2.82 -2.24 10.33
C ASP A 378 3.89 -2.85 11.25
N GLY A 379 3.48 -3.85 12.01
CA GLY A 379 4.34 -4.59 12.91
C GLY A 379 3.63 -5.03 14.18
N THR A 380 4.38 -5.20 15.26
CA THR A 380 3.81 -5.56 16.57
C THR A 380 4.02 -4.43 17.55
N ASN A 381 3.00 -4.14 18.37
CA ASN A 381 3.02 -3.07 19.36
C ASN A 381 3.17 -1.69 18.72
N ARG A 382 2.41 -1.46 17.64
CA ARG A 382 2.42 -0.25 16.83
C ARG A 382 1.27 0.69 17.16
N ILE A 383 1.31 1.89 16.58
CA ILE A 383 0.45 3.04 16.90
C ILE A 383 -0.24 3.52 15.63
N LEU A 384 -1.52 3.90 15.71
CA LEU A 384 -2.16 4.66 14.64
C LEU A 384 -1.72 6.12 14.71
N TRP A 385 -1.19 6.64 13.62
CA TRP A 385 -0.64 7.99 13.54
C TRP A 385 -1.59 8.95 12.82
N LYS A 386 -1.53 10.21 13.22
CA LYS A 386 -2.17 11.31 12.49
C LYS A 386 -1.20 12.47 12.37
N PHE A 387 -0.99 12.95 11.15
CA PHE A 387 -0.26 14.17 10.87
C PHE A 387 -1.22 15.27 10.45
N VAL A 388 -0.99 16.50 10.90
CA VAL A 388 -1.75 17.67 10.45
C VAL A 388 -0.77 18.69 9.90
N ALA A 389 -0.80 18.87 8.58
CA ALA A 389 0.02 19.83 7.88
C ALA A 389 -0.24 21.27 8.37
N SER A 390 0.78 22.11 8.34
CA SER A 390 0.67 23.54 8.70
C SER A 390 -0.20 24.28 7.67
N GLU A 391 0.00 23.96 6.40
CA GLU A 391 -0.71 24.52 5.25
C GLU A 391 -1.36 23.40 4.42
N ALA A 392 -2.48 23.69 3.77
CA ALA A 392 -3.16 22.70 2.93
C ALA A 392 -2.34 22.42 1.66
N ALA A 393 -2.26 21.15 1.28
CA ALA A 393 -1.48 20.65 0.14
C ALA A 393 0.03 20.89 0.24
N ASP A 394 0.55 21.09 1.46
CA ASP A 394 1.99 21.18 1.74
C ASP A 394 2.33 20.32 2.95
N LEU A 395 2.85 19.12 2.69
CA LEU A 395 3.19 18.14 3.71
C LEU A 395 4.56 18.41 4.37
N SER A 396 5.27 19.48 3.96
CA SER A 396 6.65 19.72 4.40
C SER A 396 6.80 20.20 5.85
N ALA A 397 5.70 20.58 6.51
CA ALA A 397 5.69 21.00 7.90
C ALA A 397 4.34 20.75 8.55
N GLY A 398 4.32 20.34 9.82
CA GLY A 398 3.08 20.07 10.53
C GLY A 398 3.29 19.48 11.91
N THR A 399 2.22 18.95 12.49
CA THR A 399 2.20 18.37 13.83
C THR A 399 1.84 16.90 13.77
N LEU A 400 2.65 16.05 14.40
CA LEU A 400 2.42 14.61 14.51
C LEU A 400 1.69 14.26 15.81
N TYR A 401 0.72 13.37 15.71
CA TYR A 401 -0.11 12.88 16.80
C TYR A 401 -0.10 11.35 16.84
N ALA A 402 -0.10 10.80 18.06
CA ALA A 402 -0.27 9.38 18.33
C ALA A 402 -1.67 9.09 18.88
N ALA A 403 -2.31 8.03 18.40
CA ALA A 403 -3.55 7.53 18.99
C ALA A 403 -3.27 6.86 20.33
N LYS A 404 -3.98 7.28 21.37
CA LYS A 404 -4.12 6.57 22.63
C LYS A 404 -5.52 5.98 22.67
N VAL A 405 -5.65 4.71 23.07
CA VAL A 405 -6.94 4.03 23.05
C VAL A 405 -7.34 3.39 24.37
N THR A 406 -8.66 3.32 24.55
CA THR A 406 -9.31 2.45 25.54
C THR A 406 -10.30 1.56 24.82
N GLN A 407 -10.38 0.29 25.20
CA GLN A 407 -11.27 -0.68 24.60
C GLN A 407 -12.64 -0.73 25.32
N ASP A 408 -13.72 -0.81 24.55
CA ASP A 408 -15.07 -1.20 25.00
C ASP A 408 -15.62 -2.30 24.05
N GLY A 409 -15.65 -3.54 24.51
CA GLY A 409 -15.92 -4.69 23.66
C GLY A 409 -14.89 -4.79 22.53
N ASP A 410 -15.36 -4.78 21.29
CA ASP A 410 -14.49 -4.77 20.10
C ASP A 410 -14.27 -3.34 19.54
N THR A 411 -14.75 -2.31 20.23
CA THR A 411 -14.59 -0.91 19.81
C THR A 411 -13.41 -0.25 20.53
N PHE A 412 -12.61 0.52 19.81
CA PHE A 412 -11.54 1.35 20.38
C PHE A 412 -12.00 2.81 20.46
N HIS A 413 -11.99 3.41 21.63
CA HIS A 413 -12.14 4.86 21.79
C HIS A 413 -10.79 5.54 21.65
N VAL A 414 -10.71 6.60 20.84
CA VAL A 414 -9.45 7.23 20.43
C VAL A 414 -9.31 8.63 21.04
N GLU A 415 -8.18 8.87 21.70
CA GLU A 415 -7.68 10.18 22.12
C GLU A 415 -6.38 10.49 21.35
N TRP A 416 -6.23 11.71 20.83
CA TRP A 416 -5.03 12.11 20.11
C TRP A 416 -4.03 12.80 21.04
N ILE A 417 -2.81 12.26 21.12
CA ILE A 417 -1.70 12.83 21.88
C ILE A 417 -0.77 13.53 20.91
N GLU A 418 -0.59 14.84 21.08
CA GLU A 418 0.39 15.62 20.33
C GLU A 418 1.82 15.19 20.70
N LEU A 419 2.62 14.82 19.70
CA LEU A 419 4.03 14.50 19.90
C LEU A 419 4.95 15.70 19.65
N GLY A 420 4.62 16.52 18.65
CA GLY A 420 5.35 17.74 18.35
C GLY A 420 5.13 18.25 16.92
N THR A 421 5.57 19.49 16.71
CA THR A 421 5.55 20.18 15.42
C THR A 421 6.96 20.25 14.85
N GLY A 422 7.11 20.02 13.55
CA GLY A 422 8.40 20.07 12.85
C GLY A 422 8.24 20.34 11.35
N ASN A 423 9.37 20.37 10.64
CA ASN A 423 9.43 20.47 9.18
C ASN A 423 10.53 19.58 8.62
N ASP A 424 10.39 19.25 7.34
CA ASP A 424 11.27 18.34 6.62
C ASP A 424 12.72 18.79 6.63
N ALA A 425 12.97 20.09 6.44
CA ALA A 425 14.32 20.63 6.32
C ALA A 425 15.13 20.50 7.62
N GLU A 426 14.54 20.85 8.76
CA GLU A 426 15.20 20.74 10.07
C GLU A 426 15.46 19.28 10.45
N ILE A 427 14.52 18.38 10.14
CA ILE A 427 14.68 16.94 10.41
C ILE A 427 15.75 16.34 9.51
N ALA A 428 15.76 16.67 8.21
CA ALA A 428 16.77 16.22 7.26
C ALA A 428 18.18 16.71 7.66
N GLU A 429 18.32 17.98 8.09
CA GLU A 429 19.61 18.50 8.59
C GLU A 429 20.06 17.74 9.85
N THR A 430 19.13 17.41 10.74
CA THR A 430 19.41 16.63 11.95
C THR A 430 19.90 15.22 11.62
N ILE A 431 19.21 14.54 10.68
CA ILE A 431 19.58 13.20 10.20
C ILE A 431 20.96 13.21 9.55
N ALA A 432 21.23 14.18 8.67
CA ALA A 432 22.52 14.32 7.99
C ALA A 432 23.68 14.60 8.96
N ALA A 433 23.40 15.17 10.13
CA ALA A 433 24.38 15.45 11.17
C ALA A 433 24.61 14.30 12.16
N MET A 434 23.85 13.19 12.06
CA MET A 434 24.00 12.05 12.97
C MET A 434 25.34 11.34 12.76
N ASP A 435 26.06 11.11 13.86
CA ASP A 435 27.28 10.30 13.85
C ASP A 435 26.90 8.82 13.81
N LEU A 436 27.20 8.15 12.70
CA LEU A 436 26.94 6.72 12.50
C LEU A 436 27.97 5.82 13.20
N GLY A 437 28.96 6.38 13.92
CA GLY A 437 29.86 5.63 14.79
C GLY A 437 30.88 4.75 14.06
N GLN A 438 31.52 5.29 13.01
CA GLN A 438 32.57 4.59 12.23
C GLN A 438 33.82 4.24 13.05
#